data_AF-A0ABD2ADF5-F1
#
_entry.id   AF-A0ABD2ADF5-F1
#
_cell.length_a   1.000
_cell.length_b   1.000
_cell.length_c   1.000
_cell.angle_alpha   90.00
_cell.angle_beta   90.00
_cell.angle_gamma   90.00
#
_symmetry.space_group_name_H-M   'P 1'
#
loop_
_entity.id
_entity.type
_entity.pdbx_description
1 polymer ?
#
loop_
_entity_poly.entity_id
_entity_poly.type
_entity_poly.pdbx_seq_one_letter_code
_entity_poly.pdbx_strand_id
1 'polypeptide(L)'
;MIKRYGRRKNEQDRSECLHSRSPDYTKGIFQSIGFKEFHDYLILPEEERASIKAETLLKRGLDDLKMVTKRYANNQQKWIRNRLMRRADRQVPPLYVLDCTDLTQWKCNVFDKAVSIISAILQGKKPEEKPINENIESQKNTDSSNELQRYCKICDRIFIGELQWNAHINGLKHKKILQRMRRMEKQNPEIKIS
;
A
#
# COMPACT_ATOMS: atom_id res chain seq x y z
N MET A 1 -21.20 -38.84 4.93
CA MET A 1 -22.27 -37.88 5.32
C MET A 1 -22.05 -36.56 4.58
N ILE A 2 -22.80 -36.35 3.50
CA ILE A 2 -22.74 -35.14 2.66
C ILE A 2 -23.80 -34.17 3.20
N LYS A 3 -23.40 -33.06 3.81
CA LYS A 3 -24.33 -31.98 4.18
C LYS A 3 -24.39 -30.97 3.02
N ARG A 4 -25.47 -31.08 2.25
CA ARG A 4 -25.95 -30.07 1.28
C ARG A 4 -26.16 -28.74 2.00
N TYR A 5 -25.47 -27.68 1.58
CA TYR A 5 -25.83 -26.31 1.95
C TYR A 5 -26.94 -25.80 1.03
N GLY A 6 -28.05 -25.40 1.65
CA GLY A 6 -29.27 -24.97 1.02
C GLY A 6 -29.15 -23.64 0.28
N ARG A 7 -29.78 -23.61 -0.89
CA ARG A 7 -30.02 -22.50 -1.80
C ARG A 7 -31.25 -21.71 -1.33
N ARG A 8 -31.13 -20.37 -1.31
CA ARG A 8 -32.16 -19.30 -1.47
C ARG A 8 -32.04 -18.23 -0.38
N LYS A 9 -31.42 -17.10 -0.74
CA LYS A 9 -31.71 -15.79 -0.14
C LYS A 9 -32.31 -14.92 -1.23
N ASN A 10 -33.36 -14.21 -0.84
CA ASN A 10 -34.46 -13.71 -1.65
C ASN A 10 -34.05 -12.62 -2.65
N GLU A 11 -34.70 -12.61 -3.82
CA GLU A 11 -34.62 -11.56 -4.85
C GLU A 11 -35.15 -10.20 -4.38
N GLN A 12 -35.84 -10.14 -3.24
CA GLN A 12 -36.42 -8.91 -2.67
C GLN A 12 -35.40 -7.98 -1.99
N ASP A 13 -34.21 -8.47 -1.60
CA ASP A 13 -33.13 -7.59 -1.07
C ASP A 13 -32.40 -6.81 -2.17
N ARG A 14 -32.60 -7.14 -3.46
CA ARG A 14 -31.95 -6.43 -4.57
C ARG A 14 -32.61 -5.09 -4.90
N SER A 15 -33.88 -4.89 -4.56
CA SER A 15 -34.64 -3.70 -4.95
C SER A 15 -34.51 -2.51 -4.01
N GLU A 16 -34.00 -2.68 -2.79
CA GLU A 16 -33.94 -1.60 -1.78
C GLU A 16 -32.58 -0.87 -1.70
N CYS A 17 -31.55 -1.28 -2.47
CA CYS A 17 -30.20 -0.69 -2.39
C CYS A 17 -29.84 0.15 -3.62
N LEU A 18 -30.80 0.82 -4.25
CA LEU A 18 -30.56 1.69 -5.43
C LEU A 18 -30.78 3.19 -5.16
N HIS A 19 -31.09 3.56 -3.92
CA HIS A 19 -31.25 4.96 -3.53
C HIS A 19 -30.12 5.42 -2.59
N SER A 20 -29.25 6.27 -3.13
CA SER A 20 -28.38 7.23 -2.43
C SER A 20 -27.31 6.72 -1.45
N ARG A 21 -26.45 5.78 -1.85
CA ARG A 21 -25.10 5.68 -1.24
C ARG A 21 -24.05 5.81 -2.35
N SER A 22 -23.29 6.90 -2.31
CA SER A 22 -22.06 7.01 -3.10
C SER A 22 -21.23 5.73 -2.89
N PRO A 23 -20.69 5.11 -3.95
CA PRO A 23 -19.94 3.86 -3.83
C PRO A 23 -18.76 4.02 -2.85
N ASP A 24 -18.66 3.10 -1.88
CA ASP A 24 -17.58 3.08 -0.90
C ASP A 24 -16.33 2.43 -1.52
N TYR A 25 -15.41 3.26 -2.03
CA TYR A 25 -14.13 2.84 -2.61
C TYR A 25 -13.13 2.24 -1.62
N THR A 26 -13.50 2.17 -0.33
CA THR A 26 -12.67 1.54 0.70
C THR A 26 -13.02 0.09 0.95
N LYS A 27 -13.97 -0.51 0.22
CA LYS A 27 -14.42 -1.90 0.47
C LYS A 27 -14.64 -2.71 -0.80
N GLY A 28 -14.35 -4.01 -0.71
CA GLY A 28 -14.69 -5.00 -1.72
C GLY A 28 -14.09 -4.72 -3.10
N ILE A 29 -14.84 -5.03 -4.16
CA ILE A 29 -14.41 -4.89 -5.55
C ILE A 29 -14.08 -3.44 -5.94
N PHE A 30 -14.65 -2.46 -5.24
CA PHE A 30 -14.40 -1.03 -5.49
C PHE A 30 -13.00 -0.57 -5.08
N GLN A 31 -12.23 -1.38 -4.34
CA GLN A 31 -10.82 -1.11 -4.07
C GLN A 31 -9.90 -1.42 -5.27
N SER A 32 -10.40 -2.16 -6.27
CA SER A 32 -9.63 -2.54 -7.46
C SER A 32 -9.06 -1.33 -8.20
N ILE A 33 -7.88 -1.51 -8.79
CA ILE A 33 -7.25 -0.50 -9.64
C ILE A 33 -7.97 -0.52 -10.99
N GLY A 34 -8.47 0.63 -11.43
CA GLY A 34 -9.25 0.79 -12.66
C GLY A 34 -10.58 1.47 -12.41
N PHE A 35 -11.46 0.84 -11.62
CA PHE A 35 -12.84 1.31 -11.52
C PHE A 35 -12.97 2.71 -10.91
N LYS A 36 -12.26 2.97 -9.81
CA LYS A 36 -12.31 4.27 -9.11
C LYS A 36 -11.66 5.40 -9.91
N GLU A 37 -10.62 5.08 -10.70
CA GLU A 37 -9.94 6.06 -11.56
C GLU A 37 -10.82 6.52 -12.73
N PHE A 38 -11.71 5.66 -13.23
CA PHE A 38 -12.66 6.02 -14.30
C PHE A 38 -14.06 6.38 -13.81
N HIS A 39 -14.31 6.39 -12.50
CA HIS A 39 -15.66 6.55 -11.97
C HIS A 39 -16.37 7.77 -12.55
N ASP A 40 -15.72 8.94 -12.48
CA ASP A 40 -16.29 10.21 -12.92
C ASP A 40 -16.64 10.19 -14.41
N TYR A 41 -15.87 9.47 -15.23
CA TYR A 41 -16.14 9.27 -16.66
C TYR A 41 -17.32 8.30 -16.87
N LEU A 42 -17.37 7.21 -16.11
CA LEU A 42 -18.40 6.16 -16.26
C LEU A 42 -19.79 6.60 -15.81
N ILE A 43 -19.89 7.54 -14.86
CA ILE A 43 -21.17 8.09 -14.38
C ILE A 43 -21.69 9.28 -15.21
N LEU A 44 -20.97 9.70 -16.26
CA LEU A 44 -21.44 10.79 -17.11
C LEU A 44 -22.76 10.40 -17.82
N PRO A 45 -23.72 11.34 -17.92
CA PRO A 45 -24.88 11.20 -18.78
C PRO A 45 -24.46 10.95 -20.23
N GLU A 46 -25.29 10.22 -20.98
CA GLU A 46 -24.96 9.80 -22.34
C GLU A 46 -24.78 10.99 -23.29
N GLU A 47 -25.52 12.07 -23.05
CA GLU A 47 -25.46 13.33 -23.79
C GLU A 47 -24.10 14.01 -23.66
N GLU A 48 -23.43 13.84 -22.52
CA GLU A 48 -22.12 14.44 -22.24
C GLU A 48 -20.95 13.55 -22.70
N ARG A 49 -21.17 12.29 -23.13
CA ARG A 49 -20.08 11.37 -23.47
C ARG A 49 -19.29 11.76 -24.72
N ALA A 50 -19.90 12.51 -25.63
CA ALA A 50 -19.23 13.06 -26.80
C ALA A 50 -18.59 14.44 -26.54
N SER A 51 -18.67 14.95 -25.30
CA SER A 51 -18.17 16.28 -24.96
C SER A 51 -16.66 16.29 -24.70
N ILE A 52 -16.05 17.47 -24.80
CA ILE A 52 -14.66 17.74 -24.39
C ILE A 52 -14.43 17.36 -22.91
N LYS A 53 -15.46 17.49 -22.07
CA LYS A 53 -15.42 17.11 -20.66
C LYS A 53 -15.24 15.60 -20.49
N ALA A 54 -15.95 14.79 -21.28
CA ALA A 54 -15.80 13.33 -21.24
C ALA A 54 -14.40 12.89 -21.67
N GLU A 55 -13.86 13.48 -22.75
CA GLU A 55 -12.49 13.20 -23.20
C GLU A 55 -11.45 13.58 -22.13
N THR A 56 -11.65 14.73 -21.48
CA THR A 56 -10.78 15.19 -20.39
C THR A 56 -10.79 14.22 -19.20
N LEU A 57 -11.99 13.75 -18.80
CA LEU A 57 -12.14 12.79 -17.70
C LEU A 57 -11.56 11.42 -18.05
N LEU A 58 -11.72 10.96 -19.29
CA LEU A 58 -11.11 9.72 -19.76
C LEU A 58 -9.59 9.78 -19.70
N LYS A 59 -9.00 10.87 -20.21
CA LYS A 59 -7.54 11.09 -20.18
C LYS A 59 -7.02 11.13 -18.74
N ARG A 60 -7.71 11.85 -17.86
CA ARG A 60 -7.39 11.88 -16.44
C ARG A 60 -7.43 10.47 -15.82
N GLY A 61 -8.49 9.70 -16.09
CA GLY A 61 -8.61 8.33 -15.58
C GLY A 61 -7.47 7.42 -16.06
N LEU A 62 -7.01 7.57 -17.31
CA LEU A 62 -5.85 6.84 -17.83
C LEU A 62 -4.54 7.21 -17.11
N ASP A 63 -4.33 8.50 -16.85
CA ASP A 63 -3.14 8.98 -16.14
C ASP A 63 -3.14 8.53 -14.68
N ASP A 64 -4.30 8.62 -14.01
CA ASP A 64 -4.50 8.15 -12.65
C ASP A 64 -4.31 6.62 -12.56
N LEU A 65 -4.83 5.85 -13.52
CA LEU A 65 -4.63 4.40 -13.62
C LEU A 65 -3.14 4.05 -13.69
N LYS A 66 -2.39 4.69 -14.59
CA LYS A 66 -0.95 4.47 -14.74
C LYS A 66 -0.20 4.81 -13.45
N MET A 67 -0.53 5.95 -12.84
CA MET A 67 0.08 6.39 -11.60
C MET A 67 -0.17 5.40 -10.45
N VAL A 68 -1.42 4.98 -10.25
CA VAL A 68 -1.79 4.05 -9.17
C VAL A 68 -1.19 2.67 -9.39
N THR A 69 -1.13 2.18 -10.63
CA THR A 69 -0.45 0.93 -10.98
C THR A 69 1.04 0.97 -10.65
N LYS A 70 1.73 2.06 -11.01
CA LYS A 70 3.15 2.25 -10.65
C LYS A 70 3.35 2.31 -9.14
N ARG A 71 2.49 3.02 -8.41
CA ARG A 71 2.53 3.07 -6.93
C ARG A 71 2.29 1.69 -6.33
N TYR A 72 1.37 0.91 -6.88
CA TYR A 72 1.07 -0.44 -6.42
C TYR A 72 2.27 -1.37 -6.61
N ALA A 73 2.89 -1.40 -7.80
CA ALA A 73 4.11 -2.17 -8.04
C ALA A 73 5.23 -1.78 -7.06
N ASN A 74 5.46 -0.49 -6.84
CA ASN A 74 6.44 0.00 -5.87
C ASN A 74 6.10 -0.42 -4.42
N ASN A 75 4.81 -0.42 -4.07
CA ASN A 75 4.35 -0.84 -2.75
C ASN A 75 4.52 -2.35 -2.55
N GLN A 76 4.26 -3.16 -3.58
CA GLN A 76 4.54 -4.61 -3.55
C GLN A 76 6.03 -4.87 -3.32
N GLN A 77 6.91 -4.19 -4.06
CA GLN A 77 8.36 -4.30 -3.88
C GLN A 77 8.80 -3.91 -2.47
N LYS A 78 8.26 -2.81 -1.93
CA LYS A 78 8.51 -2.39 -0.53
C LYS A 78 7.98 -3.43 0.47
N TRP A 79 6.81 -4.00 0.22
CA TRP A 79 6.21 -5.00 1.10
C TRP A 79 7.03 -6.28 1.12
N ILE A 80 7.40 -6.83 -0.04
CA ILE A 80 8.27 -8.02 -0.15
C ILE A 80 9.58 -7.78 0.60
N ARG A 81 10.26 -6.65 0.34
CA ARG A 81 11.52 -6.31 0.99
C ARG A 81 11.39 -6.17 2.51
N ASN A 82 10.38 -5.45 2.98
CA ASN A 82 10.26 -5.14 4.40
C ASN A 82 9.59 -6.25 5.22
N ARG A 83 8.79 -7.12 4.59
CA ARG A 83 8.02 -8.16 5.27
C ARG A 83 8.60 -9.55 5.11
N LEU A 84 9.13 -9.86 3.93
CA LEU A 84 9.67 -11.18 3.61
C LEU A 84 11.20 -11.21 3.70
N MET A 85 11.89 -10.17 3.21
CA MET A 85 13.36 -10.17 3.25
C MET A 85 13.90 -9.74 4.62
N ARG A 86 13.54 -8.55 5.09
CA ARG A 86 14.23 -7.91 6.22
C ARG A 86 13.78 -8.35 7.63
N ARG A 87 12.85 -9.28 7.79
CA ARG A 87 12.31 -9.65 9.12
C ARG A 87 12.97 -10.91 9.65
N ALA A 88 13.75 -10.79 10.72
CA ALA A 88 14.38 -11.92 11.41
C ALA A 88 13.48 -12.54 12.48
N ASP A 89 12.48 -11.78 12.97
CA ASP A 89 11.53 -12.19 14.00
C ASP A 89 10.38 -13.06 13.48
N ARG A 90 10.41 -13.42 12.19
CA ARG A 90 9.34 -14.18 11.51
C ARG A 90 9.95 -15.37 10.81
N GLN A 91 9.24 -16.49 10.87
CA GLN A 91 9.53 -17.65 10.02
C GLN A 91 9.10 -17.33 8.59
N VAL A 92 10.03 -16.82 7.79
CA VAL A 92 9.83 -16.57 6.36
C VAL A 92 10.54 -17.67 5.58
N PRO A 93 9.90 -18.29 4.56
CA PRO A 93 10.57 -19.27 3.72
C PRO A 93 11.77 -18.67 2.98
N PRO A 94 12.73 -19.50 2.52
CA PRO A 94 13.80 -19.06 1.62
C PRO A 94 13.22 -18.38 0.38
N LEU A 95 13.74 -17.21 0.04
CA LEU A 95 13.30 -16.43 -1.11
C LEU A 95 14.36 -16.47 -2.21
N TYR A 96 13.99 -16.93 -3.41
CA TYR A 96 14.87 -16.96 -4.57
C TYR A 96 14.41 -15.91 -5.58
N VAL A 97 15.34 -15.13 -6.13
CA VAL A 97 15.04 -14.11 -7.13
C VAL A 97 15.16 -14.71 -8.52
N LEU A 98 14.15 -14.43 -9.35
CA LEU A 98 14.14 -14.77 -10.77
C LEU A 98 14.08 -13.47 -11.55
N ASP A 99 15.04 -13.25 -12.44
CA ASP A 99 15.14 -12.02 -13.20
C ASP A 99 14.16 -12.03 -14.39
N CYS A 100 13.18 -11.14 -14.33
CA CYS A 100 12.15 -10.94 -15.35
C CYS A 100 12.33 -9.61 -16.12
N THR A 101 13.52 -9.00 -16.07
CA THR A 101 13.77 -7.69 -16.71
C THR A 101 13.73 -7.79 -18.23
N ASP A 102 14.30 -8.85 -18.80
CA ASP A 102 14.30 -9.13 -20.23
C ASP A 102 13.41 -10.36 -20.54
N LEU A 103 12.30 -10.12 -21.24
CA LEU A 103 11.35 -11.17 -21.62
C LEU A 103 11.92 -12.14 -22.65
N THR A 104 12.93 -11.74 -23.44
CA THR A 104 13.55 -12.62 -24.43
C THR A 104 14.33 -13.76 -23.76
N GLN A 105 14.85 -13.50 -22.56
CA GLN A 105 15.63 -14.46 -21.76
C GLN A 105 14.78 -15.15 -20.69
N TRP A 106 13.45 -14.99 -20.70
CA TRP A 106 12.55 -15.51 -19.67
C TRP A 106 12.69 -17.02 -19.45
N LYS A 107 12.86 -17.79 -20.53
CA LYS A 107 13.01 -19.25 -20.44
C LYS A 107 14.21 -19.63 -19.56
N CYS A 108 15.38 -19.07 -19.85
CA CYS A 108 16.60 -19.36 -19.11
C CYS A 108 16.61 -18.71 -17.72
N ASN A 109 16.24 -17.43 -17.60
CA ASN A 109 16.40 -16.65 -16.37
C ASN A 109 15.28 -16.87 -15.34
N VAL A 110 14.12 -17.37 -15.76
CA VAL A 110 12.96 -17.57 -14.90
C VAL A 110 12.54 -19.04 -14.87
N PHE A 111 12.17 -19.60 -16.02
CA PHE A 111 11.57 -20.94 -16.06
C PHE A 111 12.57 -22.03 -15.66
N ASP A 112 13.69 -22.12 -16.36
CA ASP A 112 14.70 -23.18 -16.11
C ASP A 112 15.27 -23.08 -14.69
N LYS A 113 15.55 -21.84 -14.23
CA LYS A 113 15.97 -21.59 -12.84
C LYS A 113 14.93 -22.01 -11.83
N ALA A 114 13.66 -21.65 -12.01
CA ALA A 114 12.58 -22.03 -11.09
C ALA A 114 12.42 -23.55 -11.02
N VAL A 115 12.45 -24.23 -12.17
CA VAL A 115 12.37 -25.70 -12.24
C VAL A 115 13.56 -26.34 -11.51
N SER A 116 14.77 -25.83 -11.71
CA SER A 116 15.98 -26.30 -11.01
C SER A 116 15.86 -26.15 -9.49
N ILE A 117 15.46 -24.96 -9.01
CA ILE A 117 15.25 -24.68 -7.58
C ILE A 117 14.22 -25.63 -6.97
N ILE A 118 13.05 -25.74 -7.61
CA ILE A 118 11.97 -26.61 -7.11
C ILE A 118 12.42 -28.08 -7.10
N SER A 119 13.06 -28.54 -8.16
CA SER A 119 13.54 -29.93 -8.27
C SER A 119 14.57 -30.25 -7.18
N ALA A 120 15.51 -29.34 -6.90
CA ALA A 120 16.49 -29.50 -5.83
C ALA A 120 15.80 -29.60 -4.46
N ILE A 121 14.85 -28.70 -4.17
CA ILE A 121 14.10 -28.69 -2.90
C ILE A 121 13.30 -29.99 -2.74
N LEU A 122 12.60 -30.46 -3.78
CA LEU A 122 11.84 -31.72 -3.74
C LEU A 122 12.73 -32.94 -3.51
N GLN A 123 14.00 -32.90 -3.95
CA GLN A 123 15.00 -33.94 -3.70
C GLN A 123 15.70 -33.80 -2.34
N GLY A 124 15.36 -32.79 -1.53
CA GLY A 124 16.03 -32.50 -0.25
C GLY A 124 17.46 -31.94 -0.41
N LYS A 125 17.85 -31.50 -1.61
CA LYS A 125 19.14 -30.87 -1.90
C LYS A 125 19.04 -29.35 -1.77
N LYS A 126 20.15 -28.68 -1.43
CA LYS A 126 20.22 -27.21 -1.47
C LYS A 126 20.32 -26.74 -2.94
N PRO A 127 19.46 -25.83 -3.41
CA PRO A 127 19.60 -25.22 -4.73
C PRO A 127 20.94 -24.50 -4.90
N GLU A 128 21.44 -24.43 -6.14
CA GLU A 128 22.66 -23.67 -6.48
C GLU A 128 22.48 -22.16 -6.22
N GLU A 129 21.31 -21.64 -6.57
CA GLU A 129 20.92 -20.26 -6.31
C GLU A 129 20.75 -20.05 -4.80
N LYS A 130 21.33 -18.98 -4.27
CA LYS A 130 21.25 -18.66 -2.84
C LYS A 130 19.99 -17.84 -2.54
N PRO A 131 19.28 -18.12 -1.45
CA PRO A 131 18.13 -17.32 -1.08
C PRO A 131 18.58 -15.95 -0.57
N ILE A 132 17.85 -14.91 -0.98
CA ILE A 132 18.20 -13.51 -0.72
C ILE A 132 17.97 -13.08 0.74
N ASN A 133 17.29 -13.91 1.52
CA ASN A 133 16.98 -13.65 2.92
C ASN A 133 17.88 -14.39 3.93
N GLU A 134 18.91 -15.12 3.47
CA GLU A 134 19.86 -15.81 4.36
C GLU A 134 20.84 -14.85 5.07
N ASN A 135 21.23 -13.71 4.48
CA ASN A 135 22.22 -12.78 5.06
C ASN A 135 21.89 -11.32 4.73
N ILE A 136 21.02 -10.67 5.51
CA ILE A 136 20.67 -9.25 5.29
C ILE A 136 21.27 -8.39 6.39
N GLU A 137 22.24 -7.54 6.03
CA GLU A 137 22.91 -6.60 6.95
C GLU A 137 21.96 -5.61 7.66
N SER A 138 20.76 -5.39 7.09
CA SER A 138 19.74 -4.48 7.61
C SER A 138 18.50 -5.22 8.12
N GLN A 139 18.71 -6.29 8.89
CA GLN A 139 17.62 -7.02 9.56
C GLN A 139 16.84 -6.10 10.51
N LYS A 140 15.52 -6.18 10.42
CA LYS A 140 14.57 -5.60 11.37
C LYS A 140 14.14 -6.70 12.33
N ASN A 141 14.44 -6.50 13.60
CA ASN A 141 14.10 -7.43 14.68
C ASN A 141 12.77 -7.10 15.35
N THR A 142 12.16 -5.96 15.02
CA THR A 142 10.89 -5.52 15.60
C THR A 142 9.98 -4.93 14.53
N ASP A 143 8.67 -5.01 14.77
CA ASP A 143 7.71 -4.24 13.99
C ASP A 143 7.76 -2.77 14.42
N SER A 144 7.60 -1.85 13.47
CA SER A 144 7.54 -0.43 13.83
C SER A 144 6.34 -0.13 14.72
N SER A 145 5.30 -0.97 14.73
CA SER A 145 4.19 -0.89 15.71
C SER A 145 4.61 -1.14 17.16
N ASN A 146 5.77 -1.77 17.38
CA ASN A 146 6.31 -2.05 18.72
C ASN A 146 7.28 -0.95 19.20
N GLU A 147 7.54 0.05 18.36
CA GLU A 147 8.39 1.18 18.73
C GLU A 147 7.63 2.16 19.64
N LEU A 148 8.36 2.88 20.51
CA LEU A 148 7.78 3.81 21.49
C LEU A 148 6.93 4.89 20.80
N GLN A 149 5.71 5.08 21.27
CA GLN A 149 4.83 6.16 20.82
C GLN A 149 5.22 7.47 21.51
N ARG A 150 5.38 8.54 20.74
CA ARG A 150 5.59 9.91 21.25
C ARG A 150 4.53 10.84 20.69
N TYR A 151 3.94 11.66 21.57
CA TYR A 151 2.91 12.62 21.23
C TYR A 151 3.47 14.04 21.22
N CYS A 152 3.26 14.77 20.13
CA CYS A 152 3.61 16.19 20.04
C CYS A 152 2.40 17.04 20.40
N LYS A 153 2.43 17.67 21.59
CA LYS A 153 1.38 18.60 22.03
C LYS A 153 1.19 19.81 21.10
N ILE A 154 2.27 20.31 20.50
CA ILE A 154 2.25 21.51 19.64
C ILE A 154 1.55 21.25 18.31
N CYS A 155 1.73 20.05 17.76
CA CYS A 155 1.21 19.69 16.45
C CYS A 155 -0.02 18.76 16.52
N ASP A 156 -0.41 18.35 17.73
CA ASP A 156 -1.47 17.38 18.03
C ASP A 156 -1.36 16.11 17.16
N ARG A 157 -0.19 15.45 17.24
CA ARG A 157 0.13 14.27 16.41
C ARG A 157 0.93 13.25 17.20
N ILE A 158 0.61 11.97 16.96
CA ILE A 158 1.33 10.82 17.48
C ILE A 158 2.35 10.37 16.44
N PHE A 159 3.58 10.10 16.89
CA PHE A 159 4.67 9.54 16.11
C PHE A 159 5.10 8.22 16.74
N ILE A 160 5.45 7.25 15.89
CA ILE A 160 5.86 5.92 16.34
C ILE A 160 7.36 5.79 16.07
N GLY A 161 8.14 5.62 17.13
CA GLY A 161 9.59 5.51 17.09
C GLY A 161 10.35 6.83 17.13
N GLU A 162 11.61 6.75 17.59
CA GLU A 162 12.47 7.93 17.76
C GLU A 162 12.88 8.57 16.44
N LEU A 163 13.06 7.79 15.39
CA LEU A 163 13.42 8.32 14.08
C LEU A 163 12.33 9.26 13.54
N GLN A 164 11.06 8.83 13.61
CA GLN A 164 9.93 9.64 13.15
C GLN A 164 9.74 10.87 14.03
N TRP A 165 9.89 10.70 15.35
CA TRP A 165 9.84 11.80 16.30
C TRP A 165 10.91 12.86 16.03
N ASN A 166 12.16 12.43 15.84
CA ASN A 166 13.29 13.32 15.58
C ASN A 166 13.14 14.04 14.23
N ALA A 167 12.66 13.35 13.20
CA ALA A 167 12.34 13.99 11.92
C ALA A 167 11.21 15.03 12.06
N HIS A 168 10.23 14.77 12.93
CA HIS A 168 9.14 15.70 13.20
C HIS A 168 9.60 16.97 13.91
N ILE A 169 10.24 16.84 15.09
CA ILE A 169 10.65 17.99 15.92
C ILE A 169 11.66 18.90 15.21
N ASN A 170 12.54 18.31 14.39
CA ASN A 170 13.52 19.06 13.60
C ASN A 170 12.95 19.62 12.29
N GLY A 171 11.76 19.17 11.91
CA GLY A 171 11.09 19.51 10.65
C GLY A 171 10.58 20.95 10.58
N LEU A 172 10.53 21.48 9.36
CA LEU A 172 10.09 22.85 9.08
C LEU A 172 8.66 23.13 9.55
N LYS A 173 7.76 22.15 9.45
CA LYS A 173 6.35 22.32 9.87
C LYS A 173 6.25 22.55 11.38
N HIS A 174 6.93 21.74 12.18
CA HIS A 174 6.94 21.88 13.63
C HIS A 174 7.53 23.24 14.05
N LYS A 175 8.68 23.62 13.47
CA LYS A 175 9.32 24.93 13.70
C LYS A 175 8.42 26.11 13.34
N LYS A 176 7.67 26.04 12.23
CA LYS A 176 6.72 27.09 11.82
C LYS A 176 5.57 27.25 12.81
N ILE A 177 5.00 26.14 13.31
CA ILE A 177 3.93 26.19 14.31
C ILE A 177 4.44 26.78 15.62
N LEU A 178 5.62 26.35 16.08
CA LEU A 178 6.30 26.93 17.25
C LEU A 178 6.52 28.44 17.11
N GLN A 179 7.00 28.90 15.96
CA GLN A 179 7.20 30.32 15.70
C GLN A 179 5.88 31.10 15.71
N ARG A 180 4.79 30.54 15.15
CA ARG A 180 3.46 31.15 15.19
C ARG A 180 2.94 31.26 16.62
N MET A 181 3.07 30.20 17.42
CA MET A 181 2.64 30.21 18.83
C MET A 181 3.41 31.26 19.65
N ARG A 182 4.74 31.31 19.52
CA ARG A 182 5.56 32.34 20.20
C ARG A 182 5.20 33.78 19.81
N ARG A 183 4.74 34.01 18.58
CA ARG A 183 4.26 35.34 18.14
C ARG A 183 2.91 35.69 18.79
N MET A 184 2.02 34.72 18.93
CA MET A 184 0.73 34.90 19.59
C MET A 184 0.87 35.12 21.10
N GLU A 185 1.77 34.39 21.77
CA GLU A 185 2.08 34.58 23.19
C GLU A 185 2.67 35.97 23.48
N LYS A 186 3.50 36.51 22.57
CA LYS A 186 4.02 37.88 22.69
C LYS A 186 2.95 38.96 22.48
N GLN A 187 1.86 38.64 21.80
CA GLN A 187 0.74 39.55 21.56
C GLN A 187 -0.36 39.44 22.63
N ASN A 188 -0.38 38.36 23.42
CA ASN A 188 -1.35 38.16 24.49
C ASN A 188 -0.73 37.36 25.67
N PRO A 189 -0.21 38.03 26.72
CA PRO A 189 0.61 37.40 27.76
C PRO A 189 -0.13 36.51 28.76
N GLU A 190 -1.46 36.37 28.66
CA GLU A 190 -2.27 35.53 29.57
C GLU A 190 -2.33 34.04 29.16
N ILE A 191 -1.80 33.66 27.98
CA ILE A 191 -1.78 32.27 27.51
C ILE A 191 -0.36 31.73 27.65
N LYS A 192 0.01 31.23 28.84
CA LYS A 192 1.24 30.44 29.03
C LYS A 192 0.90 28.95 28.89
N ILE A 193 1.52 28.27 27.92
CA ILE A 193 1.43 26.80 27.80
C ILE A 193 2.72 26.17 28.35
N SER A 194 2.58 25.25 29.31
CA SER A 194 3.64 24.40 29.86
C SER A 194 3.82 23.09 29.08
#